data_AF-A0AA45LAS5-F1
#
_entry.id   AF-A0AA45LAS5-F1
#
_cell.length_a   1.000
_cell.length_b   1.000
_cell.length_c   1.000
_cell.angle_alpha   90.00
_cell.angle_beta   90.00
_cell.angle_gamma   90.00
#
_symmetry.space_group_name_H-M   'P 1'
#
loop_
_entity.id
_entity.type
_entity.pdbx_description
1 polymer ?
#
loop_
_entity_poly.entity_id
_entity_poly.type
_entity_poly.pdbx_seq_one_letter_code
_entity_poly.pdbx_strand_id
1 'polypeptide(L)'
;MSDKIRFAILLYPHPNESKGWLSDVICSDGPHTMQAARPYEQAVDVANGELKQMFSYLDPQQVEVWTIHTSMPVASALKLLSSTAMFRRLDALEGDGVTVDRQTVRIR
;
A
#
# COMPACT_ATOMS: atom_id res chain seq x y z
N MET A 1 -17.78 -5.31 -15.85
CA MET A 1 -16.32 -5.13 -15.95
C MET A 1 -15.77 -5.71 -14.67
N SER A 2 -14.97 -6.78 -14.71
CA SER A 2 -14.32 -7.26 -13.48
C SER A 2 -13.37 -6.17 -13.04
N ASP A 3 -13.65 -5.55 -11.89
CA ASP A 3 -12.73 -4.59 -11.30
C ASP A 3 -11.40 -5.31 -11.09
N LYS A 4 -10.34 -4.85 -11.76
CA LYS A 4 -9.00 -5.40 -11.58
C LYS A 4 -8.64 -5.27 -10.10
N ILE A 5 -8.24 -6.35 -9.45
CA ILE A 5 -7.77 -6.30 -8.08
C ILE A 5 -6.52 -5.41 -8.02
N ARG A 6 -6.54 -4.43 -7.13
CA ARG A 6 -5.44 -3.49 -6.91
C ARG A 6 -4.96 -3.54 -5.48
N PHE A 7 -3.67 -3.36 -5.30
CA PHE A 7 -3.00 -3.26 -4.02
C PHE A 7 -2.27 -1.92 -3.92
N ALA A 8 -2.38 -1.27 -2.77
CA ALA A 8 -1.60 -0.10 -2.42
C ALA A 8 -0.74 -0.41 -1.19
N ILE A 9 0.56 -0.18 -1.29
CA ILE A 9 1.51 -0.23 -0.18
C ILE A 9 1.80 1.22 0.22
N LEU A 10 1.42 1.61 1.42
CA LEU A 10 1.75 2.94 1.97
C LEU A 10 2.99 2.81 2.85
N LEU A 11 4.06 3.53 2.51
CA LEU A 11 5.28 3.65 3.30
C LEU A 11 5.41 5.08 3.81
N TYR A 12 5.42 5.26 5.14
CA TYR A 12 5.47 6.58 5.76
C TYR A 12 6.18 6.55 7.13
N PRO A 13 6.82 7.66 7.56
CA PRO A 13 7.57 7.69 8.81
C PRO A 13 6.63 7.57 10.02
N HIS A 14 7.10 6.90 11.07
CA HIS A 14 6.46 6.90 12.37
C HIS A 14 6.61 8.29 13.01
N PRO A 15 5.58 8.84 13.71
CA PRO A 15 5.64 10.20 14.29
C PRO A 15 6.74 10.37 15.36
N ASN A 16 7.22 9.26 15.92
CA ASN A 16 8.47 9.21 16.67
C ASN A 16 9.57 8.63 15.77
N GLU A 17 10.52 9.47 15.36
CA GLU A 17 11.61 9.14 14.42
C GLU A 17 12.45 7.94 14.87
N SER A 18 12.64 7.76 16.19
CA SER A 18 13.41 6.63 16.73
C SER A 18 12.78 5.26 16.44
N LYS A 19 11.50 5.23 16.03
CA LYS A 19 10.80 4.00 15.65
C LYS A 19 10.82 3.73 14.14
N GLY A 20 11.40 4.62 13.33
CA GLY A 20 11.57 4.43 11.89
C GLY A 20 10.30 4.64 11.08
N TRP A 21 9.93 3.63 10.29
CA TRP A 21 8.89 3.66 9.27
C TRP A 21 7.75 2.70 9.56
N LEU A 22 6.59 3.01 9.00
CA LEU A 22 5.38 2.21 9.00
C LEU A 22 5.05 1.80 7.57
N SER A 23 4.41 0.64 7.45
CA SER A 23 3.90 0.09 6.20
C SER A 23 2.45 -0.35 6.37
N ASP A 24 1.61 -0.13 5.37
CA ASP A 24 0.27 -0.71 5.29
C ASP A 24 -0.01 -1.21 3.88
N VAL A 25 -0.63 -2.38 3.75
CA VAL A 25 -1.08 -2.93 2.48
C VAL A 25 -2.61 -2.82 2.41
N ILE A 26 -3.13 -2.25 1.33
CA ILE A 26 -4.58 -2.04 1.17
C ILE A 26 -5.01 -2.66 -0.15
N CYS A 27 -6.00 -3.56 -0.10
CA CYS A 27 -6.60 -4.17 -1.28
C CYS A 27 -7.86 -3.42 -1.70
N SER A 28 -8.13 -3.38 -3.00
CA SER A 28 -9.38 -2.85 -3.57
C SER A 28 -10.63 -3.53 -3.02
N ASP A 29 -10.50 -4.78 -2.60
CA ASP A 29 -11.63 -5.66 -2.24
C ASP A 29 -11.86 -5.76 -0.72
N GLY A 30 -11.01 -5.14 0.11
CA GLY A 30 -11.19 -5.09 1.56
C GLY A 30 -9.91 -4.79 2.36
N PRO A 31 -10.02 -4.28 3.60
CA PRO A 31 -8.87 -3.85 4.39
C PRO A 31 -8.15 -5.01 5.07
N HIS A 32 -6.81 -5.03 5.00
CA HIS A 32 -5.94 -5.83 5.87
C HIS A 32 -4.74 -4.97 6.28
N THR A 33 -4.72 -4.45 7.50
CA THR A 33 -3.56 -3.68 7.99
C THR A 33 -3.04 -4.30 9.30
N MET A 34 -1.78 -4.75 9.32
CA MET A 34 -1.01 -4.88 10.55
C MET A 34 0.02 -3.76 10.62
N GLN A 35 -0.05 -2.97 11.68
CA GLN A 35 0.89 -1.89 11.93
C GLN A 35 1.95 -2.37 12.93
N ALA A 36 3.22 -2.28 12.53
CA ALA A 36 4.30 -2.18 13.52
C ALA A 36 5.44 -1.32 12.95
N ALA A 37 5.95 -0.42 13.78
CA ALA A 37 7.03 0.50 13.43
C ALA A 37 8.38 -0.23 13.40
N ARG A 38 9.19 0.04 12.37
CA ARG A 38 10.46 -0.65 12.12
C ARG A 38 11.38 0.15 11.17
N PRO A 39 12.67 -0.19 11.03
CA PRO A 39 13.53 0.40 10.01
C PRO A 39 12.92 0.31 8.60
N TYR A 40 13.26 1.25 7.71
CA TYR A 40 12.66 1.36 6.38
C TYR A 40 12.68 0.05 5.57
N GLU A 41 13.86 -0.58 5.46
CA GLU A 41 14.01 -1.84 4.72
C GLU A 41 13.12 -2.95 5.28
N GLN A 42 13.00 -3.05 6.61
CA GLN A 42 12.10 -4.03 7.24
C GLN A 42 10.62 -3.69 6.98
N ALA A 43 10.25 -2.41 6.88
CA ALA A 43 8.88 -2.00 6.55
C ALA A 43 8.52 -2.43 5.12
N VAL A 44 9.45 -2.28 4.18
CA VAL A 44 9.31 -2.79 2.81
C VAL A 44 9.18 -4.31 2.78
N ASP A 45 10.06 -5.04 3.49
CA ASP A 45 10.03 -6.50 3.52
C ASP A 45 8.73 -7.05 4.10
N VAL A 46 8.22 -6.42 5.15
CA VAL A 46 6.96 -6.82 5.80
C VAL A 46 5.77 -6.54 4.89
N ALA A 47 5.71 -5.36 4.25
CA ALA A 47 4.69 -5.07 3.26
C ALA A 47 4.70 -6.07 2.10
N ASN A 48 5.88 -6.45 1.62
CA ASN A 48 6.05 -7.47 0.58
C ASN A 48 5.61 -8.86 1.06
N GLY A 49 5.88 -9.21 2.32
CA GLY A 49 5.42 -10.44 2.95
C GLY A 49 3.89 -10.51 3.04
N GLU A 50 3.26 -9.42 3.49
CA GLU A 50 1.81 -9.28 3.54
C GLU A 50 1.19 -9.37 2.14
N LEU A 51 1.77 -8.65 1.16
CA LEU A 51 1.32 -8.70 -0.24
C LEU A 51 1.38 -10.14 -0.79
N LYS A 52 2.49 -10.86 -0.57
CA LYS A 52 2.62 -12.27 -0.97
C LYS A 52 1.59 -13.17 -0.30
N GLN A 53 1.32 -12.94 0.99
CA GLN A 53 0.28 -13.68 1.70
C GLN A 53 -1.09 -13.42 1.08
N MET A 54 -1.43 -12.16 0.79
CA MET A 54 -2.69 -11.80 0.13
C MET A 54 -2.83 -12.43 -1.25
N PHE A 55 -1.74 -12.45 -2.05
CA PHE A 55 -1.73 -13.11 -3.35
C PHE A 55 -2.06 -14.61 -3.27
N SER A 56 -1.70 -15.29 -2.17
CA SER A 56 -1.97 -16.72 -2.03
C SER A 56 -3.46 -17.07 -1.84
N TYR A 57 -4.29 -16.08 -1.51
CA TYR A 57 -5.75 -16.25 -1.41
C TYR A 57 -6.50 -15.89 -2.70
N LEU A 58 -5.79 -15.42 -3.74
CA LEU A 58 -6.38 -15.03 -5.01
C LEU A 58 -6.18 -16.10 -6.07
N ASP A 59 -7.17 -16.24 -6.96
CA ASP A 59 -7.00 -17.04 -8.17
C ASP A 59 -5.90 -16.44 -9.08
N PRO A 60 -5.17 -17.26 -9.86
CA PRO A 60 -4.14 -16.80 -10.77
C PRO A 60 -4.65 -15.73 -11.75
N GLN A 61 -4.15 -14.51 -11.62
CA GLN A 61 -4.59 -13.35 -12.41
C GLN A 61 -3.51 -12.24 -12.45
N GLN A 62 -3.77 -11.19 -13.21
CA GLN A 62 -2.96 -9.97 -13.16
C GLN A 62 -3.53 -9.00 -12.13
N VAL A 63 -2.64 -8.45 -11.30
CA VAL A 63 -2.99 -7.44 -10.29
C VAL A 63 -2.09 -6.22 -10.44
N GLU A 64 -2.59 -5.06 -10.05
CA GLU A 64 -1.81 -3.82 -10.01
C GLU A 64 -1.35 -3.56 -8.57
N VAL A 65 -0.05 -3.34 -8.37
CA VAL A 65 0.56 -3.04 -7.07
C VAL A 65 1.17 -1.66 -7.13
N TRP A 66 0.74 -0.80 -6.22
CA TRP A 66 1.14 0.60 -6.16
C TRP A 66 1.91 0.82 -4.87
N THR A 67 3.18 1.16 -4.96
CA THR A 67 4.02 1.46 -3.79
C THR A 67 4.12 2.97 -3.64
N ILE A 68 3.64 3.48 -2.50
CA ILE A 68 3.47 4.91 -2.26
C ILE A 68 4.33 5.32 -1.08
N HIS A 69 5.34 6.15 -1.33
CA HIS A 69 6.08 6.79 -0.25
C HIS A 69 5.43 8.12 0.04
N THR A 70 5.10 8.35 1.31
CA THR A 70 4.29 9.49 1.69
C THR A 70 4.54 9.90 3.14
N SER A 71 3.85 10.95 3.58
CA SER A 71 3.85 11.41 4.96
C SER A 71 2.73 10.74 5.78
N MET A 72 2.89 10.71 7.10
CA MET A 72 1.85 10.17 7.99
C MET A 72 0.48 10.86 7.80
N PRO A 73 0.37 12.21 7.69
CA PRO A 73 -0.92 12.85 7.45
C PRO A 73 -1.60 12.39 6.15
N VAL A 74 -0.84 12.21 5.07
CA VAL A 74 -1.37 11.75 3.78
C VAL A 74 -1.79 10.28 3.86
N ALA A 75 -0.97 9.41 4.47
CA ALA A 75 -1.32 8.01 4.69
C ALA A 75 -2.58 7.87 5.55
N SER A 76 -2.69 8.63 6.65
CA SER A 76 -3.89 8.66 7.49
C SER A 76 -5.12 9.13 6.72
N ALA A 77 -5.02 10.19 5.93
CA ALA A 77 -6.14 10.67 5.12
C ALA A 77 -6.62 9.65 4.08
N LEU A 78 -5.69 8.94 3.43
CA LEU A 78 -6.02 7.90 2.46
C LEU A 78 -6.78 6.72 3.07
N LYS A 79 -6.42 6.30 4.28
CA LYS A 79 -7.06 5.19 4.99
C LYS A 79 -8.49 5.49 5.46
N LEU A 80 -8.86 6.76 5.55
CA LEU A 80 -10.24 7.16 5.90
C LEU A 80 -11.19 7.08 4.70
N LEU A 81 -10.67 6.92 3.48
CA LEU A 81 -11.46 6.81 2.27
C LEU A 81 -11.93 5.37 2.06
N SER A 82 -13.04 5.18 1.34
CA SER A 82 -13.36 3.87 0.78
C SER A 82 -12.27 3.44 -0.19
N SER A 83 -12.04 2.13 -0.37
CA SER A 83 -11.01 1.61 -1.27
C SER A 83 -11.11 2.24 -2.67
N THR A 84 -12.31 2.38 -3.23
CA THR A 84 -12.54 3.04 -4.53
C THR A 84 -12.09 4.50 -4.53
N ALA A 85 -12.44 5.28 -3.51
CA ALA A 85 -12.06 6.69 -3.41
C ALA A 85 -10.55 6.86 -3.17
N MET A 86 -9.96 5.96 -2.38
CA MET A 86 -8.53 5.90 -2.13
C MET A 86 -7.75 5.68 -3.43
N PHE A 87 -8.05 4.64 -4.21
CA PHE A 87 -7.33 4.36 -5.46
C PHE A 87 -7.48 5.49 -6.49
N ARG A 88 -8.67 6.11 -6.60
CA ARG A 88 -8.85 7.32 -7.43
C ARG A 88 -7.98 8.49 -6.98
N ARG A 89 -7.78 8.63 -5.67
CA ARG A 89 -6.94 9.71 -5.12
C ARG A 89 -5.46 9.43 -5.34
N LEU A 90 -5.04 8.17 -5.17
CA LEU A 90 -3.66 7.71 -5.43
C LEU A 90 -3.22 8.01 -6.87
N ASP A 91 -4.14 7.90 -7.83
CA ASP A 91 -3.85 8.19 -9.25
C ASP A 91 -3.36 9.62 -9.49
N ALA A 92 -3.77 10.57 -8.63
CA ALA A 92 -3.51 12.00 -8.74
C ALA A 92 -2.57 12.53 -7.66
N LEU A 93 -1.85 11.65 -6.94
CA LEU A 93 -1.12 11.99 -5.72
C LEU A 93 0.38 12.20 -5.90
N GLU A 94 0.93 11.93 -7.09
CA GLU A 94 2.36 12.10 -7.36
C GLU A 94 2.75 13.59 -7.36
N GLY A 95 3.77 13.96 -6.56
CA GLY A 95 4.19 15.33 -6.34
C GLY A 95 4.36 15.68 -4.84
N ASP A 96 4.94 16.84 -4.53
CA ASP A 96 5.05 17.39 -3.16
C ASP A 96 5.50 16.39 -2.07
N GLY A 97 6.53 15.60 -2.36
CA GLY A 97 7.09 14.64 -1.40
C GLY A 97 6.33 13.30 -1.32
N VAL A 98 5.38 13.07 -2.23
CA VAL A 98 4.76 11.76 -2.47
C VAL A 98 5.28 11.15 -3.76
N THR A 99 5.75 9.91 -3.70
CA THR A 99 6.10 9.12 -4.89
C THR A 99 5.15 7.95 -5.02
N VAL A 100 4.81 7.58 -6.26
CA VAL A 100 3.92 6.46 -6.58
C VAL A 100 4.60 5.59 -7.63
N ASP A 101 5.10 4.43 -7.23
CA ASP A 101 5.60 3.41 -8.15
C ASP A 101 4.49 2.40 -8.46
N ARG A 102 4.26 2.10 -9.75
CA ARG A 102 3.16 1.24 -10.21
C ARG A 102 3.71 0.05 -10.96
N GLN A 103 3.32 -1.14 -10.53
CA GLN A 103 3.77 -2.39 -11.10
C GLN A 103 2.58 -3.30 -11.40
N THR A 104 2.63 -4.01 -12.54
CA THR A 104 1.67 -5.07 -12.84
C THR A 104 2.32 -6.41 -12.54
N VAL A 105 1.72 -7.17 -11.61
CA VAL A 105 2.22 -8.47 -11.17
C VAL A 105 1.28 -9.56 -11.66
N ARG A 106 1.86 -10.64 -12.19
CA ARG A 106 1.11 -11.86 -12.53
C ARG A 106 1.21 -12.84 -11.37
N ILE A 107 0.08 -13.10 -10.72
CA ILE A 107 -0.06 -14.17 -9.73
C ILE A 107 -0.16 -15.50 -10.49
N ARG A 108 0.55 -16.52 -10.02
CA ARG A 108 0.62 -17.85 -10.63
C ARG A 108 0.09 -18.89 -9.68
#